data_AF-A0A972XD06-F1
#
_entry.id   AF-A0A972XD06-F1
#
_cell.length_a   1.000
_cell.length_b   1.000
_cell.length_c   1.000
_cell.angle_alpha   90.00
_cell.angle_beta   90.00
_cell.angle_gamma   90.00
#
_symmetry.space_group_name_H-M   'P 1'
#
loop_
_entity.id
_entity.type
_entity.pdbx_description
1 polymer ?
#
loop_
_entity_poly.entity_id
_entity_poly.type
_entity_poly.pdbx_seq_one_letter_code
_entity_poly.pdbx_strand_id
1 'polypeptide(L)'
;MHVSLLRGIRDPQDVRALPVEQLPVLAGEIRAFLVEKVSATGGHLGPNLGVVELTIALHRVFESPSDVLVWDTGHQAYVHKMLTGRIDDFDQLRQKGGLSGYP
;
A
#
# COMPACT_ATOMS: atom_id res chain seq x y z
N MET A 1 -1.71 6.33 23.14
CA MET A 1 -1.88 6.60 21.70
C MET A 1 -1.10 5.54 20.96
N HIS A 2 -1.76 4.70 20.15
CA HIS A 2 -1.06 3.71 19.33
C HIS A 2 -0.44 4.45 18.14
N VAL A 3 0.87 4.34 17.95
CA VAL A 3 1.53 4.84 16.75
C VAL A 3 1.12 3.92 15.60
N SER A 4 0.62 4.47 14.49
CA SER A 4 0.24 3.66 13.32
C SER A 4 1.50 3.06 12.69
N LEU A 5 1.49 1.74 12.46
CA LEU A 5 2.57 1.05 11.75
C LEU A 5 2.64 1.53 10.31
N LEU A 6 1.50 1.64 9.63
CA LEU A 6 1.41 2.07 8.24
C LEU A 6 2.00 3.47 8.02
N ARG A 7 1.72 4.43 8.92
CA ARG A 7 2.33 5.77 8.84
C ARG A 7 3.83 5.79 9.11
N GLY A 8 4.37 4.72 9.71
CA GLY A 8 5.81 4.54 9.90
C GLY A 8 6.53 3.98 8.67
N ILE A 9 5.82 3.36 7.73
CA ILE A 9 6.40 2.79 6.52
C ILE A 9 6.68 3.90 5.50
N ARG A 10 7.96 4.08 5.16
CA ARG A 10 8.43 5.02 4.14
C ARG A 10 8.88 4.29 2.87
N ASP A 11 9.41 3.09 3.01
CA ASP A 11 9.83 2.26 1.88
C ASP A 11 9.74 0.74 2.20
N PRO A 12 9.99 -0.15 1.22
CA PRO A 12 9.88 -1.60 1.42
C PRO A 12 10.78 -2.17 2.53
N GLN A 13 11.90 -1.53 2.86
CA GLN A 13 12.81 -1.98 3.92
C GLN A 13 12.15 -1.91 5.29
N ASP A 14 11.31 -0.89 5.53
CA ASP A 14 10.55 -0.77 6.78
C ASP A 14 9.59 -1.96 6.92
N VAL A 15 8.93 -2.36 5.83
CA VAL A 15 8.02 -3.52 5.83
C VAL A 15 8.78 -4.81 6.13
N ARG A 16 10.00 -4.96 5.60
CA ARG A 16 10.86 -6.12 5.86
C ARG A 16 11.37 -6.17 7.30
N ALA A 17 11.68 -5.01 7.88
CA ALA A 17 12.17 -4.88 9.25
C ALA A 17 11.11 -5.18 10.31
N LEU A 18 9.82 -5.10 9.98
CA LEU A 18 8.75 -5.42 10.93
C LEU A 18 8.86 -6.85 11.47
N PRO A 19 8.62 -7.07 12.77
CA PRO A 19 8.36 -8.40 13.30
C PRO A 19 7.14 -9.05 12.64
N VAL A 20 7.17 -10.37 12.47
CA VAL A 20 6.12 -11.12 11.75
C VAL A 20 4.75 -10.96 12.42
N GLU A 21 4.73 -10.89 13.75
CA GLU A 21 3.55 -10.67 14.58
C GLU A 21 2.88 -9.31 14.37
N GLN A 22 3.59 -8.33 13.79
CA GLN A 22 3.03 -7.00 13.49
C GLN A 22 2.40 -6.93 12.09
N LEU A 23 2.63 -7.93 11.22
CA LEU A 23 2.09 -7.93 9.86
C LEU A 23 0.56 -7.96 9.80
N PRO A 24 -0.16 -8.73 10.65
CA PRO A 24 -1.62 -8.65 10.70
C PRO A 24 -2.14 -7.26 11.07
N VAL A 25 -1.41 -6.54 11.94
CA VAL A 25 -1.76 -5.16 12.34
C VAL A 25 -1.56 -4.21 11.15
N LEU A 26 -0.40 -4.28 10.48
CA LEU A 26 -0.15 -3.49 9.26
C LEU A 26 -1.23 -3.74 8.20
N ALA A 27 -1.59 -5.01 7.96
CA ALA A 27 -2.63 -5.37 7.00
C ALA A 27 -4.02 -4.82 7.40
N GLY A 28 -4.33 -4.79 8.70
CA GLY A 28 -5.54 -4.14 9.22
C GLY A 28 -5.55 -2.64 8.98
N GLU A 29 -4.45 -1.94 9.26
CA GLU A 29 -4.31 -0.50 9.04
C GLU A 29 -4.42 -0.13 7.55
N ILE A 30 -3.81 -0.93 6.65
CA ILE A 30 -3.93 -0.73 5.19
C ILE A 30 -5.38 -0.84 4.74
N ARG A 31 -6.12 -1.86 5.21
CA ARG A 31 -7.55 -2.01 4.87
C ARG A 31 -8.37 -0.84 5.36
N ALA A 32 -8.15 -0.40 6.61
CA ALA A 32 -8.85 0.75 7.17
C ALA A 32 -8.59 2.00 6.33
N PHE A 33 -7.32 2.26 5.97
CA PHE A 33 -6.93 3.38 5.12
C PHE A 33 -7.58 3.30 3.73
N LEU A 34 -7.56 2.14 3.08
CA LEU A 34 -8.20 1.93 1.78
C LEU A 34 -9.71 2.23 1.83
N VAL A 35 -10.40 1.70 2.83
CA VAL A 35 -11.84 1.93 3.02
C VAL A 35 -12.11 3.42 3.26
N GLU A 36 -11.33 4.08 4.11
CA GLU A 36 -11.50 5.51 4.41
C GLU A 36 -11.28 6.39 3.16
N LYS A 37 -10.12 6.24 2.50
CA LYS A 37 -9.71 7.15 1.42
C LYS A 37 -10.41 6.84 0.11
N VAL A 38 -10.46 5.57 -0.29
CA VAL A 38 -10.94 5.18 -1.63
C VAL A 38 -12.47 5.18 -1.70
N SER A 39 -13.19 4.90 -0.61
CA SER A 39 -14.66 5.00 -0.62
C SER A 39 -15.14 6.44 -0.73
N ALA A 40 -14.38 7.40 -0.18
CA ALA A 40 -14.72 8.82 -0.24
C ALA A 40 -14.44 9.44 -1.62
N THR A 41 -13.34 9.06 -2.27
CA THR A 41 -12.91 9.65 -3.56
C THR A 41 -13.28 8.82 -4.78
N GLY A 42 -13.70 7.57 -4.59
CA GLY A 42 -13.90 6.58 -5.65
C GLY A 42 -12.59 6.02 -6.20
N GLY A 43 -12.62 4.78 -6.71
CA GLY A 43 -11.44 4.09 -7.25
C GLY A 43 -11.53 2.58 -7.11
N HIS A 44 -10.39 1.91 -7.27
CA HIS A 44 -10.31 0.44 -7.36
C HIS A 44 -10.26 -0.24 -5.99
N LEU A 45 -11.28 -0.05 -5.14
CA LEU A 45 -11.26 -0.56 -3.76
C LEU A 45 -11.15 -2.09 -3.68
N GLY A 46 -12.07 -2.82 -4.34
CA GLY A 46 -12.16 -4.29 -4.25
C GLY A 46 -10.85 -5.01 -4.59
N PRO A 47 -10.23 -4.74 -5.76
CA PRO A 47 -8.95 -5.34 -6.14
C PRO A 47 -7.83 -5.09 -5.11
N ASN A 48 -7.78 -3.89 -4.52
CA ASN A 48 -6.74 -3.54 -3.54
C ASN A 48 -6.95 -4.23 -2.18
N LEU A 49 -8.21 -4.40 -1.74
CA LEU A 49 -8.51 -5.19 -0.55
C LEU A 49 -8.09 -6.66 -0.71
N GLY A 50 -8.16 -7.20 -1.93
CA GLY A 50 -7.79 -8.58 -2.24
C GLY A 50 -6.30 -8.88 -2.30
N VAL A 51 -5.42 -7.86 -2.33
CA VAL A 51 -3.97 -8.05 -2.49
C VAL A 51 -3.13 -7.48 -1.33
N VAL A 52 -3.74 -7.11 -0.20
CA VAL A 52 -3.03 -6.52 0.95
C VAL A 52 -1.89 -7.44 1.42
N GLU A 53 -2.20 -8.68 1.80
CA GLU A 53 -1.20 -9.64 2.29
C GLU A 53 -0.19 -10.01 1.22
N LEU A 54 -0.65 -10.19 -0.03
CA LEU A 54 0.23 -10.50 -1.16
C LEU A 54 1.28 -9.40 -1.33
N THR A 55 0.86 -8.14 -1.30
CA THR A 55 1.76 -7.01 -1.49
C THR A 55 2.77 -6.88 -0.34
N ILE A 56 2.33 -7.09 0.90
CA ILE A 56 3.22 -7.13 2.08
C ILE A 56 4.25 -8.25 1.89
N ALA A 57 3.80 -9.46 1.52
CA ALA A 57 4.70 -10.61 1.33
C ALA A 57 5.73 -10.35 0.22
N LEU A 58 5.31 -9.79 -0.91
CA LEU A 58 6.20 -9.43 -2.01
C LEU A 58 7.30 -8.45 -1.55
N HIS A 59 6.93 -7.38 -0.85
CA HIS A 59 7.91 -6.39 -0.36
C HIS A 59 8.79 -6.87 0.79
N ARG A 60 8.39 -7.93 1.51
CA ARG A 60 9.25 -8.59 2.50
C ARG A 60 10.28 -9.52 1.86
N VAL A 61 9.89 -10.22 0.79
CA VAL A 61 10.71 -11.26 0.16
C VAL A 61 11.63 -10.69 -0.91
N PHE A 62 11.12 -9.80 -1.77
CA PHE A 62 11.86 -9.20 -2.87
C PHE A 62 12.47 -7.86 -2.46
N GLU A 63 13.61 -7.51 -3.07
CA GLU A 63 14.33 -6.25 -2.87
C GLU A 63 13.93 -5.19 -3.88
N SER A 64 12.67 -4.78 -3.90
CA SER A 64 12.23 -3.68 -4.77
C SER A 64 12.87 -2.35 -4.33
N PRO A 65 13.44 -1.54 -5.26
CA PRO A 65 13.33 -1.62 -6.72
C PRO A 65 14.44 -2.40 -7.46
N SER A 66 15.42 -2.98 -6.76
CA SER A 66 16.43 -3.84 -7.38
C SER A 66 15.78 -5.05 -8.06
N ASP A 67 14.84 -5.68 -7.35
CA ASP A 67 13.90 -6.64 -7.92
C ASP A 67 12.70 -5.91 -8.53
N VAL A 68 12.43 -6.21 -9.79
CA VAL A 68 11.32 -5.60 -10.54
C VAL A 68 10.02 -6.31 -10.20
N LEU A 69 9.08 -5.58 -9.60
CA LEU A 69 7.71 -6.05 -9.36
C LEU A 69 6.76 -5.44 -10.41
N VAL A 70 6.12 -6.29 -11.20
CA VAL A 70 5.18 -5.87 -12.26
C VAL A 70 3.75 -6.18 -11.84
N TRP A 71 2.88 -5.17 -11.89
CA TRP A 71 1.45 -5.30 -11.62
C TRP A 71 0.66 -5.23 -12.93
N ASP A 72 0.16 -6.36 -13.42
CA ASP A 72 -0.67 -6.41 -14.63
C ASP A 72 -1.97 -5.62 -14.43
N THR A 73 -2.39 -4.86 -15.45
CA THR A 73 -3.46 -3.86 -15.44
C THR A 73 -3.20 -2.71 -14.47
N GLY A 74 -2.77 -3.00 -13.24
CA GLY A 74 -2.24 -2.05 -12.27
C GLY A 74 -3.26 -1.49 -11.28
N HIS A 75 -4.55 -1.71 -11.51
CA HIS A 75 -5.64 -1.23 -10.65
C HIS A 75 -5.56 -1.71 -9.19
N GLN A 76 -4.85 -2.80 -8.93
CA GLN A 76 -4.60 -3.41 -7.62
C GLN A 76 -3.29 -2.96 -6.94
N ALA A 77 -2.64 -1.89 -7.45
CA ALA A 77 -1.33 -1.46 -6.97
C ALA A 77 -1.36 -0.34 -5.90
N TYR A 78 -2.50 -0.03 -5.28
CA TYR A 78 -2.57 1.01 -4.24
C TYR A 78 -1.79 0.61 -2.99
N VAL A 79 -1.90 -0.65 -2.55
CA VAL A 79 -1.09 -1.15 -1.43
C VAL A 79 0.39 -1.03 -1.76
N HIS A 80 0.78 -1.35 -3.00
CA HIS A 80 2.16 -1.21 -3.44
C HIS A 80 2.62 0.26 -3.37
N LYS A 81 1.79 1.22 -3.81
CA LYS A 81 2.07 2.66 -3.71
C LYS A 81 2.27 3.11 -2.26
N MET A 82 1.42 2.66 -1.33
CA MET A 82 1.56 2.98 0.10
C MET A 82 2.90 2.48 0.66
N LEU A 83 3.26 1.22 0.40
CA LEU A 83 4.47 0.59 0.92
C LEU A 83 5.77 1.05 0.23
N THR A 84 5.67 1.97 -0.73
CA THR A 84 6.80 2.55 -1.48
C THR A 84 6.79 4.08 -1.39
N GLY A 85 6.32 4.60 -0.26
CA GLY A 85 6.49 6.00 0.12
C GLY A 85 5.45 6.98 -0.45
N ARG A 86 4.37 6.49 -1.07
CA ARG A 86 3.36 7.34 -1.74
C ARG A 86 2.03 7.42 -0.97
N ILE A 87 2.04 7.13 0.33
CA ILE A 87 0.81 7.13 1.15
C ILE A 87 0.18 8.53 1.26
N ASP A 88 1.01 9.57 1.40
CA ASP A 88 0.54 10.95 1.59
C ASP A 88 -0.11 11.53 0.33
N ASP A 89 0.17 10.94 -0.85
CA ASP A 89 -0.39 11.39 -2.14
C ASP A 89 -1.83 10.90 -2.38
N PHE A 90 -2.38 10.06 -1.49
CA PHE A 90 -3.71 9.46 -1.68
C PHE A 90 -4.86 10.45 -1.61
N ASP A 91 -4.67 11.61 -0.98
CA ASP A 91 -5.68 12.69 -0.99
C ASP A 91 -5.89 13.28 -2.39
N GLN A 92 -4.96 13.03 -3.32
CA GLN A 92 -5.02 13.43 -4.72
C GLN A 92 -5.14 12.22 -5.67
N LEU A 93 -5.55 11.05 -5.16
CA LEU A 93 -5.71 9.84 -5.95
C LEU A 93 -6.69 10.04 -7.12
N ARG A 94 -6.23 9.69 -8.34
CA ARG A 94 -6.95 9.79 -9.62
C ARG A 94 -7.35 11.22 -10.01
N GLN A 95 -6.86 12.23 -9.31
CA GLN A 95 -7.07 13.62 -9.65
C GLN A 95 -6.00 14.10 -10.64
N LYS A 96 -6.32 15.13 -11.42
CA LYS A 96 -5.38 15.70 -12.40
C LYS A 96 -4.14 16.23 -11.68
N GLY A 97 -2.96 15.70 -12.04
CA GLY A 97 -1.69 16.07 -11.41
C GLY A 97 -1.43 15.40 -10.06
N GLY A 98 -2.33 14.51 -9.61
CA GLY A 98 -2.17 13.72 -8.39
C GLY A 98 -1.73 12.29 -8.66
N LEU A 99 -1.89 11.43 -7.64
CA LEU A 99 -1.46 10.04 -7.71
C LEU A 99 -2.28 9.26 -8.75
N SER A 100 -1.59 8.60 -9.68
CA SER A 100 -2.24 7.74 -10.70
C SER A 100 -2.99 6.57 -10.05
N GLY A 101 -4.11 6.18 -10.67
CA GLY A 101 -4.88 4.98 -10.31
C GLY A 101 -4.24 3.65 -10.73
N TYR A 102 -3.09 3.71 -11.40
CA TYR A 102 -2.30 2.61 -11.94
C TYR A 102 -0.81 2.85 -11.59
N PRO A 103 0.09 1.84 -11.64
CA PRO A 103 1.49 1.91 -11.22
C PRO A 103 2.20 3.20 -11.60
#